data_AF-A0A534NC65-F1
#
_entry.id   AF-A0A534NC65-F1
#
_cell.length_a   1.000
_cell.length_b   1.000
_cell.length_c   1.000
_cell.angle_alpha   90.00
_cell.angle_beta   90.00
_cell.angle_gamma   90.00
#
_symmetry.space_group_name_H-M   'P 1'
#
loop_
_entity.id
_entity.type
_entity.pdbx_description
1 polymer ?
#
loop_
_entity_poly.entity_id
_entity_poly.type
_entity_poly.pdbx_seq_one_letter_code
_entity_poly.pdbx_strand_id
1 'polypeptide(L)'
;MVVQGRARRTIHAPARNVEAFAVSEDGHRLAVAVESNGQDIFSLLDFPSLRAQPLAVPPSGALAEGGLVWDHASERLLFGWRLSDDTTDVWELRIGRGTPSRITRSPRPGLSRASITRPSPVRVGDGLAWLWRPAEIARPRVAVVIAAVPTRPVFDKRVAALNFAGIAVLAVNGEGAEKAALRYLKSAQDLDPREPLLLNPDGVEVEDRSRWGGIVSGPGQHRGGLELDRDHPDLRALVRYARRGASAL
;
A
#
# COMPACT_ATOMS: atom_id res chain seq x y z
N MET A 1 -28.78 30.36 -32.48
CA MET A 1 -29.14 29.13 -31.75
C MET A 1 -28.58 29.26 -30.34
N VAL A 2 -29.44 29.59 -29.37
CA VAL A 2 -29.06 29.89 -27.99
C VAL A 2 -29.07 28.57 -27.22
N VAL A 3 -27.94 28.17 -26.64
CA VAL A 3 -27.84 26.98 -25.78
C VAL A 3 -28.60 27.26 -24.49
N GLN A 4 -29.85 26.82 -24.43
CA GLN A 4 -30.66 26.84 -23.20
C GLN A 4 -30.21 25.72 -22.25
N GLY A 5 -29.79 26.10 -21.04
CA GLY A 5 -29.83 25.26 -19.84
C GLY A 5 -28.68 24.27 -19.66
N ARG A 6 -27.58 24.70 -19.03
CA ARG A 6 -26.67 23.78 -18.31
C ARG A 6 -27.38 23.25 -17.06
N ALA A 7 -28.24 22.26 -17.21
CA ALA A 7 -28.72 21.48 -16.08
C ALA A 7 -27.52 20.70 -15.50
N ARG A 8 -26.90 21.24 -14.45
CA ARG A 8 -25.90 20.50 -13.67
C ARG A 8 -26.61 19.31 -13.01
N ARG A 9 -26.39 18.11 -13.55
CA ARG A 9 -26.77 16.87 -12.87
C ARG A 9 -25.63 16.48 -11.94
N THR A 10 -25.88 16.56 -10.63
CA THR A 10 -25.02 15.95 -9.62
C THR A 10 -25.29 14.46 -9.62
N ILE A 11 -24.30 13.66 -10.00
CA ILE A 11 -24.36 12.20 -9.87
C ILE A 11 -23.66 11.86 -8.56
N HIS A 12 -24.42 11.33 -7.60
CA HIS A 12 -23.87 10.79 -6.37
C HIS A 12 -23.36 9.37 -6.65
N ALA A 13 -22.04 9.19 -6.64
CA ALA A 13 -21.46 7.86 -6.56
C ALA A 13 -21.79 7.26 -5.18
N PRO A 14 -22.04 5.94 -5.07
CA PRO A 14 -22.19 5.28 -3.78
C PRO A 14 -20.96 5.57 -2.90
N ALA A 15 -21.13 5.51 -1.58
CA ALA A 15 -20.03 5.65 -0.61
C ALA A 15 -19.03 4.49 -0.78
N ARG A 16 -18.15 4.64 -1.77
CA ARG A 16 -16.95 3.85 -1.99
C ARG A 16 -15.78 4.80 -1.76
N ASN A 17 -14.65 4.26 -1.31
CA ASN A 17 -13.41 5.01 -1.18
C ASN A 17 -12.88 5.34 -2.58
N VAL A 18 -13.47 6.36 -3.22
CA VAL A 18 -12.98 6.89 -4.50
C VAL A 18 -11.71 7.66 -4.20
N GLU A 19 -10.60 7.15 -4.69
CA GLU A 19 -9.26 7.74 -4.49
C GLU A 19 -9.03 8.90 -5.47
N ALA A 20 -9.46 8.72 -6.72
CA ALA A 20 -9.38 9.75 -7.74
C ALA A 20 -10.38 9.47 -8.86
N PHE A 21 -10.74 10.54 -9.57
CA PHE A 21 -11.49 10.45 -10.80
C PHE A 21 -11.04 11.54 -11.78
N ALA A 22 -11.22 11.29 -13.07
CA ALA A 22 -10.97 12.26 -14.12
C ALA A 22 -11.97 12.09 -15.26
N VAL A 23 -12.59 13.18 -15.70
CA VAL A 23 -13.53 13.19 -16.83
C VAL A 23 -12.77 13.62 -18.07
N SER A 24 -12.99 12.93 -19.20
CA SER A 24 -12.41 13.32 -20.48
C SER A 24 -12.96 14.68 -20.92
N GLU A 25 -12.21 15.38 -21.76
CA GLU A 25 -12.58 16.74 -22.20
C GLU A 25 -13.91 16.79 -22.97
N ASP A 26 -14.18 15.76 -23.77
CA ASP A 26 -15.45 15.58 -24.48
C ASP A 26 -16.64 15.27 -23.54
N GLY A 27 -16.38 15.01 -22.26
CA GLY A 27 -17.39 14.69 -21.25
C GLY A 27 -17.99 13.29 -21.40
N HIS A 28 -17.45 12.44 -22.27
CA HIS A 28 -18.01 11.11 -22.57
C HIS A 28 -17.36 9.98 -21.79
N ARG A 29 -16.26 10.21 -21.09
CA ARG A 29 -15.52 9.17 -20.35
C ARG A 29 -15.19 9.63 -18.94
N LEU A 30 -15.31 8.70 -17.99
CA LEU A 30 -14.96 8.89 -16.59
C LEU A 30 -13.96 7.81 -16.19
N ALA A 31 -12.72 8.21 -15.92
CA ALA A 31 -11.74 7.35 -15.27
C ALA A 31 -11.91 7.46 -13.76
N VAL A 32 -11.94 6.33 -13.06
CA VAL A 32 -12.10 6.25 -11.60
C VAL A 32 -11.15 5.20 -11.05
N ALA A 33 -10.51 5.54 -9.93
CA ALA A 33 -9.81 4.60 -9.06
C ALA A 33 -10.59 4.46 -7.75
N VAL A 34 -10.92 3.22 -7.39
CA VAL A 34 -11.59 2.90 -6.12
C VAL A 34 -10.69 2.01 -5.28
N GLU A 35 -10.43 2.42 -4.05
CA GLU A 35 -9.73 1.57 -3.08
C GLU A 35 -10.63 0.40 -2.70
N SER A 36 -10.07 -0.80 -2.83
CA SER A 36 -10.67 -2.05 -2.41
C SER A 36 -9.61 -2.93 -1.75
N ASN A 37 -9.79 -3.16 -0.45
CA ASN A 37 -8.95 -4.06 0.33
C ASN A 37 -7.46 -3.66 0.35
N GLY A 38 -7.12 -2.39 0.18
CA GLY A 38 -5.78 -1.83 0.12
C GLY A 38 -5.20 -1.73 -1.30
N GLN A 39 -5.91 -2.20 -2.31
CA GLN A 39 -5.52 -2.09 -3.73
C GLN A 39 -6.51 -1.22 -4.48
N ASP A 40 -6.06 -0.53 -5.53
CA ASP A 40 -6.95 0.31 -6.31
C ASP A 40 -7.47 -0.44 -7.55
N ILE A 41 -8.80 -0.49 -7.65
CA ILE A 41 -9.51 -0.97 -8.83
C ILE A 41 -9.67 0.21 -9.78
N PHE A 42 -8.96 0.13 -10.90
CA PHE A 42 -9.05 1.10 -11.97
C PHE A 42 -10.21 0.76 -12.90
N SER A 43 -11.02 1.75 -13.26
CA SER A 43 -12.14 1.61 -14.19
C SER A 43 -12.26 2.82 -15.11
N LEU A 44 -12.63 2.56 -16.37
CA LEU A 44 -13.00 3.57 -17.34
C LEU A 44 -14.47 3.37 -17.68
N LEU A 45 -15.30 4.40 -17.48
CA LEU A 45 -16.74 4.34 -17.64
C LEU A 45 -17.19 5.27 -18.76
N ASP A 46 -18.12 4.82 -19.59
CA ASP A 46 -18.84 5.66 -20.56
C ASP A 46 -19.84 6.57 -19.83
N PHE A 47 -19.93 7.83 -20.25
CA PHE A 47 -20.87 8.80 -19.71
C PHE A 47 -21.97 9.09 -20.74
N PRO A 48 -23.26 9.21 -20.34
CA PRO A 48 -23.78 9.20 -18.97
C PRO A 48 -24.19 7.81 -18.45
N SER A 49 -24.00 6.74 -19.23
CA SER A 49 -24.50 5.40 -18.88
C SER A 49 -23.77 4.75 -17.71
N LEU A 50 -22.59 5.25 -17.36
CA LEU A 50 -21.62 4.66 -16.42
C LEU A 50 -21.27 3.21 -16.73
N ARG A 51 -21.39 2.82 -18.01
CA ARG A 51 -21.03 1.47 -18.46
C ARG A 51 -19.51 1.34 -18.46
N ALA A 52 -18.99 0.30 -17.83
CA ALA A 52 -17.55 0.02 -17.87
C ALA A 52 -17.10 -0.31 -19.30
N GLN A 53 -16.06 0.39 -19.76
CA GLN A 53 -15.33 0.04 -20.96
C GLN A 53 -14.40 -1.15 -20.67
N PRO A 54 -14.29 -2.12 -21.59
CA PRO A 54 -13.30 -3.18 -21.47
C PRO A 54 -11.89 -2.58 -21.44
N LEU A 55 -11.18 -2.84 -20.35
CA LEU A 55 -9.81 -2.40 -20.14
C LEU A 55 -9.00 -3.54 -19.54
N ALA A 56 -7.76 -3.73 -19.98
CA ALA A 56 -6.83 -4.53 -19.22
C ALA A 56 -6.47 -3.75 -17.95
N VAL A 57 -6.76 -4.37 -16.81
CA VAL A 57 -6.49 -3.78 -15.50
C VAL A 57 -4.97 -3.60 -15.35
N PRO A 58 -4.48 -2.45 -14.82
CA PRO A 58 -3.07 -2.33 -14.46
C PRO A 58 -2.69 -3.44 -13.47
N PRO A 59 -1.40 -3.80 -13.33
CA PRO A 59 -0.98 -4.77 -12.33
C PRO A 59 -1.44 -4.33 -10.94
N SER A 60 -1.84 -5.28 -10.09
CA SER A 60 -2.30 -5.01 -8.73
C SER A 60 -1.35 -4.06 -7.99
N GLY A 61 -1.91 -2.96 -7.50
CA GLY A 61 -1.16 -1.86 -6.92
C GLY A 61 -2.10 -0.82 -6.34
N ALA A 62 -1.56 0.37 -6.12
CA ALA A 62 -2.33 1.52 -5.68
C ALA A 62 -1.96 2.74 -6.51
N LEU A 63 -2.90 3.66 -6.66
CA LEU A 63 -2.69 4.98 -7.19
C LEU A 63 -1.70 5.74 -6.30
N ALA A 64 -0.81 6.48 -6.94
CA ALA A 64 0.06 7.41 -6.25
C ALA A 64 -0.65 8.74 -5.99
N GLU A 65 -0.07 9.53 -5.10
CA GLU A 65 -0.43 10.93 -4.96
C GLU A 65 -0.27 11.66 -6.31
N GLY A 66 -1.21 12.57 -6.62
CA GLY A 66 -1.28 13.26 -7.92
C GLY A 66 -2.43 12.80 -8.82
N GLY A 67 -3.08 11.68 -8.50
CA GLY A 67 -4.38 11.32 -9.09
C GLY A 67 -4.34 10.84 -10.55
N LEU A 68 -5.43 11.13 -11.26
CA LEU A 68 -5.66 10.78 -12.66
C LEU A 68 -5.71 12.06 -13.50
N VAL A 69 -4.98 12.11 -14.61
CA VAL A 69 -4.92 13.30 -15.48
C VAL A 69 -5.11 12.90 -16.93
N TRP A 70 -6.03 13.56 -17.64
CA TRP A 70 -6.17 13.42 -19.08
C TRP A 70 -5.18 14.34 -19.80
N ASP A 71 -4.40 13.77 -20.72
CA ASP A 71 -3.68 14.56 -21.72
C ASP A 71 -4.63 14.89 -22.88
N HIS A 72 -5.05 16.15 -22.89
CA HIS A 72 -6.00 16.75 -23.81
C HIS A 72 -5.63 16.59 -25.28
N ALA A 73 -4.33 16.59 -25.60
CA ALA A 73 -3.88 16.56 -26.99
C ALA A 73 -3.82 15.14 -27.58
N SER A 74 -3.79 14.09 -26.76
CA SER A 74 -3.39 12.75 -27.22
C SER A 74 -4.32 11.61 -26.82
N GLU A 75 -5.49 11.91 -26.23
CA GLU A 75 -6.44 10.92 -25.69
C GLU A 75 -5.76 9.88 -24.78
N ARG A 76 -4.90 10.36 -23.88
CA ARG A 76 -4.20 9.51 -22.91
C ARG A 76 -4.63 9.87 -21.51
N LEU A 77 -4.75 8.85 -20.67
CA LEU A 77 -4.81 9.05 -19.23
C LEU A 77 -3.44 8.78 -18.64
N LEU A 78 -2.92 9.73 -17.88
CA LEU A 78 -1.68 9.63 -17.12
C LEU A 78 -1.99 9.48 -15.64
N PHE A 79 -1.26 8.60 -14.96
CA PHE A 79 -1.42 8.39 -13.53
C PHE A 79 -0.16 7.83 -12.90
N GLY A 80 0.07 8.18 -11.64
CA GLY A 80 1.10 7.54 -10.82
C GLY A 80 0.61 6.21 -10.29
N TRP A 81 1.42 5.16 -10.39
CA TRP A 81 1.08 3.82 -9.93
C TRP A 81 2.18 3.23 -9.04
N ARG A 82 1.76 2.65 -7.93
CA ARG A 82 2.59 2.05 -6.89
C ARG A 82 2.42 0.55 -6.95
N LEU A 83 3.53 -0.17 -7.13
CA LEU A 83 3.56 -1.63 -7.11
C LEU A 83 4.16 -2.13 -5.80
N SER A 84 3.90 -3.39 -5.45
CA SER A 84 4.48 -4.03 -4.26
C SER A 84 5.99 -4.27 -4.36
N ASP A 85 6.48 -4.45 -5.57
CA ASP A 85 7.84 -4.88 -5.89
C ASP A 85 8.64 -3.83 -6.68
N ASP A 86 8.14 -2.60 -6.76
CA ASP A 86 8.75 -1.54 -7.55
C ASP A 86 8.46 -0.15 -6.99
N THR A 87 9.29 0.81 -7.39
CA THR A 87 9.08 2.22 -7.05
C THR A 87 7.83 2.78 -7.75
N THR A 88 7.38 3.93 -7.25
CA THR A 88 6.26 4.65 -7.87
C THR A 88 6.69 5.26 -9.19
N ASP A 89 5.84 5.09 -10.19
CA ASP A 89 6.12 5.47 -11.57
C ASP A 89 4.87 6.00 -12.27
N VAL A 90 5.07 6.73 -13.36
CA VAL A 90 3.99 7.21 -14.20
C VAL A 90 3.64 6.16 -15.25
N TRP A 91 2.34 5.95 -15.43
CA TRP A 91 1.74 5.06 -16.40
C TRP A 91 0.86 5.86 -17.34
N GLU A 92 0.79 5.42 -18.59
CA GLU A 92 -0.17 5.91 -19.57
C GLU A 92 -1.18 4.82 -19.91
N LEU A 93 -2.43 5.23 -20.10
CA LEU A 93 -3.46 4.44 -20.74
C LEU A 93 -3.92 5.16 -22.00
N ARG A 94 -3.66 4.53 -23.16
CA ARG A 94 -4.21 4.96 -24.45
C ARG A 94 -5.57 4.36 -24.66
N ILE A 95 -6.55 5.19 -24.97
CA ILE A 95 -7.91 4.71 -25.23
C ILE A 95 -7.92 3.85 -26.50
N GLY A 96 -8.67 2.76 -26.46
CA GLY A 96 -8.75 1.76 -27.54
C GLY A 96 -7.58 0.77 -27.61
N ARG A 97 -6.44 1.00 -26.94
CA ARG A 97 -5.32 0.03 -26.87
C ARG A 97 -5.39 -0.91 -25.66
N GLY A 98 -6.34 -0.67 -24.76
CA GLY A 98 -6.75 -1.58 -23.69
C GLY A 98 -5.77 -1.74 -22.52
N THR A 99 -4.45 -1.65 -22.73
CA THR A 99 -3.47 -1.96 -21.68
C THR A 99 -2.68 -0.73 -21.24
N PRO A 100 -2.72 -0.37 -19.94
CA PRO A 100 -1.82 0.64 -19.39
C PRO A 100 -0.35 0.24 -19.55
N SER A 101 0.48 1.19 -19.95
CA SER A 101 1.93 1.01 -20.09
C SER A 101 2.69 1.98 -19.21
N ARG A 102 3.72 1.48 -18.51
CA ARG A 102 4.64 2.29 -17.70
C ARG A 102 5.54 3.14 -18.60
N ILE A 103 5.59 4.45 -18.36
CA ILE A 103 6.36 5.41 -19.18
C ILE A 103 7.60 5.97 -18.49
N THR A 104 7.69 5.89 -17.16
CA THR A 104 8.91 6.19 -16.41
C THR A 104 9.57 4.91 -15.90
N ARG A 105 10.80 5.02 -15.42
CA ARG A 105 11.48 3.97 -14.64
C ARG A 105 12.21 4.65 -13.48
N SER A 106 11.52 4.86 -12.37
CA SER A 106 12.12 5.51 -11.21
C SER A 106 13.30 4.69 -10.69
N PRO A 107 14.40 5.35 -10.26
CA PRO A 107 15.62 4.65 -9.89
C PRO A 107 15.41 3.76 -8.66
N ARG A 108 15.96 2.54 -8.75
CA ARG A 108 16.07 1.59 -7.64
C ARG A 108 17.55 1.43 -7.31
N PRO A 109 18.02 1.89 -6.15
CA PRO A 109 19.41 1.68 -5.75
C PRO A 109 19.68 0.18 -5.54
N GLY A 110 20.29 -0.48 -6.52
CA GLY A 110 20.88 -1.83 -6.39
C GLY A 110 19.93 -3.01 -6.18
N LEU A 111 18.61 -2.83 -6.23
CA LEU A 111 17.64 -3.90 -5.96
C LEU A 111 16.97 -4.39 -7.26
N SER A 112 17.05 -5.70 -7.51
CA SER A 112 16.30 -6.33 -8.60
C SER A 112 14.83 -6.49 -8.20
N ARG A 113 13.90 -6.40 -9.17
CA ARG A 113 12.47 -6.60 -8.90
C ARG A 113 12.19 -7.96 -8.26
N ALA A 114 12.86 -8.99 -8.78
CA ALA A 114 12.70 -10.37 -8.34
C ALA A 114 13.19 -10.60 -6.90
N SER A 115 14.07 -9.73 -6.39
CA SER A 115 14.56 -9.81 -5.01
C SER A 115 13.57 -9.24 -3.97
N ILE A 116 12.55 -8.50 -4.41
CA ILE A 116 11.56 -7.90 -3.50
C ILE A 116 10.37 -8.85 -3.39
N THR A 117 10.16 -9.40 -2.20
CA THR A 117 9.03 -10.29 -1.95
C THR A 117 7.71 -9.54 -2.04
N ARG A 118 6.76 -10.10 -2.78
CA ARG A 118 5.39 -9.60 -2.84
C ARG A 118 4.61 -9.99 -1.58
N PRO A 119 3.72 -9.12 -1.06
CA PRO A 119 2.85 -9.46 0.04
C PRO A 119 1.85 -10.53 -0.37
N SER A 120 1.51 -11.39 0.57
CA SER A 120 0.35 -12.28 0.48
C SER A 120 -0.79 -11.74 1.33
N PRO A 121 -2.05 -11.79 0.84
CA PRO A 121 -3.20 -11.51 1.68
C PRO A 121 -3.36 -12.60 2.75
N VAL A 122 -3.62 -12.20 3.99
CA VAL A 122 -3.94 -13.12 5.10
C VAL A 122 -5.15 -12.60 5.88
N ARG A 123 -5.93 -13.53 6.44
CA ARG A 123 -7.07 -13.19 7.31
C ARG A 123 -6.58 -13.08 8.75
N VAL A 124 -6.79 -11.92 9.38
CA VAL A 124 -6.40 -11.65 10.77
C VAL A 124 -7.64 -11.15 11.50
N GLY A 125 -8.20 -11.98 12.39
CA GLY A 125 -9.55 -11.75 12.90
C GLY A 125 -10.56 -11.71 11.75
N ASP A 126 -11.41 -10.69 11.73
CA ASP A 126 -12.39 -10.50 10.66
C ASP A 126 -11.82 -9.71 9.46
N GLY A 127 -10.65 -9.08 9.63
CA GLY A 127 -10.04 -8.16 8.67
C GLY A 127 -9.03 -8.81 7.73
N LEU A 128 -8.80 -8.15 6.59
CA LEU A 128 -7.70 -8.46 5.69
C LEU A 128 -6.41 -7.79 6.17
N ALA A 129 -5.31 -8.54 6.15
CA ALA A 129 -3.97 -8.09 6.46
C ALA A 129 -2.99 -8.50 5.35
N TRP A 130 -1.79 -7.92 5.38
CA TRP A 130 -0.75 -8.15 4.39
C TRP A 130 0.49 -8.75 5.06
N LEU A 131 1.01 -9.84 4.49
CA LEU A 131 2.17 -10.53 5.01
C LEU A 131 3.28 -10.64 3.95
N TRP A 132 4.41 -10.00 4.23
CA TRP A 132 5.64 -10.12 3.47
C TRP A 132 6.56 -11.13 4.15
N ARG A 133 6.83 -12.26 3.49
CA ARG A 133 7.74 -13.29 4.00
C ARG A 133 9.13 -13.14 3.37
N PRO A 134 10.24 -13.28 4.10
CA PRO A 134 11.56 -13.38 3.48
C PRO A 134 11.64 -14.67 2.66
N ALA A 135 12.42 -14.64 1.58
CA ALA A 135 12.73 -15.87 0.86
C ALA A 135 13.54 -16.81 1.77
N GLU A 136 13.33 -18.12 1.62
CA GLU A 136 14.21 -19.18 2.15
C GLU A 136 14.28 -19.35 3.68
N ILE A 137 13.49 -18.60 4.47
CA ILE A 137 13.40 -18.79 5.93
C ILE A 137 12.05 -19.41 6.27
N ALA A 138 12.05 -20.62 6.80
CA ALA A 138 10.83 -21.38 7.10
C ALA A 138 9.98 -20.79 8.24
N ARG A 139 10.63 -20.24 9.28
CA ARG A 139 9.98 -19.64 10.45
C ARG A 139 10.67 -18.32 10.83
N PRO A 140 10.50 -17.25 10.03
CA PRO A 140 11.15 -15.98 10.28
C PRO A 140 10.55 -15.30 11.51
N ARG A 141 11.38 -14.53 12.22
CA ARG A 141 10.89 -13.52 13.18
C ARG A 141 9.98 -12.54 12.46
N VAL A 142 9.06 -11.94 13.21
CA VAL A 142 8.04 -11.06 12.65
C VAL A 142 8.12 -9.64 13.21
N ALA A 143 7.98 -8.67 12.31
CA ALA A 143 7.61 -7.31 12.64
C ALA A 143 6.13 -7.10 12.32
N VAL A 144 5.38 -6.46 13.20
CA VAL A 144 3.98 -6.10 13.00
C VAL A 144 3.88 -4.63 12.70
N VAL A 145 3.15 -4.25 11.65
CA VAL A 145 2.80 -2.86 11.35
C VAL A 145 1.37 -2.62 11.80
N ILE A 146 1.20 -1.61 12.66
CA ILE A 146 -0.10 -1.00 12.95
C ILE A 146 -0.01 0.48 12.57
N ALA A 147 -1.05 1.02 11.97
CA ALA A 147 -1.06 2.37 11.44
C ALA A 147 -2.46 2.97 11.57
N ALA A 148 -2.54 4.30 11.65
CA ALA A 148 -3.81 5.01 11.69
C ALA A 148 -4.51 4.93 10.32
N VAL A 149 -3.71 4.94 9.25
CA VAL A 149 -4.19 4.73 7.88
C VAL A 149 -3.92 3.28 7.47
N PRO A 150 -4.88 2.57 6.84
CA PRO A 150 -4.67 1.23 6.35
C PRO A 150 -3.41 1.11 5.48
N THR A 151 -2.52 0.21 5.86
CA THR A 151 -1.32 -0.14 5.09
C THR A 151 -1.73 -0.83 3.80
N ARG A 152 -1.22 -0.31 2.67
CA ARG A 152 -1.43 -0.87 1.33
C ARG A 152 -0.31 -1.86 0.96
N PRO A 153 -0.58 -2.87 0.10
CA PRO A 153 0.40 -3.84 -0.37
C PRO A 153 1.29 -3.24 -1.47
N VAL A 154 1.96 -2.13 -1.17
CA VAL A 154 2.83 -1.40 -2.09
C VAL A 154 4.26 -1.39 -1.55
N PHE A 155 5.23 -1.04 -2.40
CA PHE A 155 6.62 -1.00 -2.00
C PHE A 155 6.84 -0.02 -0.86
N ASP A 156 7.42 -0.52 0.23
CA ASP A 156 7.82 0.24 1.40
C ASP A 156 9.27 -0.14 1.74
N LYS A 157 10.14 0.88 1.83
CA LYS A 157 11.59 0.70 2.03
C LYS A 157 11.90 -0.01 3.36
N ARG A 158 11.08 0.21 4.39
CA ARG A 158 11.24 -0.37 5.73
C ARG A 158 10.87 -1.85 5.70
N VAL A 159 9.74 -2.17 5.06
CA VAL A 159 9.29 -3.55 4.84
C VAL A 159 10.33 -4.32 4.05
N ALA A 160 10.82 -3.76 2.94
CA ALA A 160 11.86 -4.37 2.12
C ALA A 160 13.15 -4.61 2.92
N ALA A 161 13.63 -3.62 3.68
CA ALA A 161 14.83 -3.75 4.50
C ALA A 161 14.73 -4.85 5.56
N LEU A 162 13.57 -4.98 6.23
CA LEU A 162 13.33 -6.05 7.20
C LEU A 162 13.24 -7.42 6.52
N ASN A 163 12.58 -7.50 5.36
CA ASN A 163 12.48 -8.73 4.58
C ASN A 163 13.87 -9.22 4.14
N PHE A 164 14.71 -8.32 3.61
CA PHE A 164 16.12 -8.63 3.28
C PHE A 164 16.96 -9.00 4.51
N ALA A 165 16.58 -8.50 5.69
CA ALA A 165 17.22 -8.89 6.94
C ALA A 165 16.77 -10.24 7.49
N GLY A 166 15.83 -10.92 6.82
CA GLY A 166 15.28 -12.22 7.22
C GLY A 166 14.06 -12.13 8.16
N ILE A 167 13.41 -10.98 8.22
CA ILE A 167 12.28 -10.69 9.12
C ILE A 167 11.00 -10.57 8.29
N ALA A 168 9.99 -11.37 8.63
CA ALA A 168 8.66 -11.24 8.05
C ALA A 168 7.98 -9.96 8.55
N VAL A 169 7.11 -9.39 7.73
CA VAL A 169 6.34 -8.20 8.12
C VAL A 169 4.85 -8.47 7.96
N LEU A 170 4.08 -8.29 9.03
CA LEU A 170 2.63 -8.42 9.06
C LEU A 170 2.00 -7.04 9.26
N ALA A 171 1.32 -6.50 8.25
CA ALA A 171 0.56 -5.27 8.41
C ALA A 171 -0.92 -5.58 8.68
N VAL A 172 -1.41 -5.16 9.85
CA VAL A 172 -2.79 -5.36 10.28
C VAL A 172 -3.48 -4.00 10.32
N ASN A 173 -4.59 -3.90 9.60
CA ASN A 173 -5.35 -2.66 9.43
C ASN A 173 -6.62 -2.68 10.28
N GLY A 174 -7.05 -1.50 10.71
CA GLY A 174 -8.33 -1.30 11.39
C GLY A 174 -8.23 -1.30 12.92
N GLU A 175 -9.38 -1.11 13.55
CA GLU A 175 -9.51 -1.06 15.00
C GLU A 175 -9.11 -2.40 15.65
N GLY A 176 -8.41 -2.33 16.79
CA GLY A 176 -7.94 -3.54 17.48
C GLY A 176 -6.81 -4.31 16.77
N ALA A 177 -6.13 -3.67 15.81
CA ALA A 177 -5.04 -4.29 15.03
C ALA A 177 -3.97 -4.96 15.89
N GLU A 178 -3.55 -4.35 17.00
CA GLU A 178 -2.58 -4.92 17.93
C GLU A 178 -3.04 -6.29 18.47
N LYS A 179 -4.23 -6.33 19.07
CA LYS A 179 -4.80 -7.56 19.66
C LYS A 179 -5.01 -8.64 18.60
N ALA A 180 -5.46 -8.25 17.41
CA ALA A 180 -5.67 -9.15 16.29
C ALA A 180 -4.33 -9.74 15.79
N ALA A 181 -3.29 -8.91 15.66
CA ALA A 181 -1.95 -9.35 15.29
C ALA A 181 -1.39 -10.35 16.31
N LEU A 182 -1.42 -10.02 17.61
CA LEU A 182 -0.91 -10.91 18.66
C LEU A 182 -1.66 -12.26 18.69
N ARG A 183 -2.97 -12.26 18.42
CA ARG A 183 -3.75 -13.51 18.31
C ARG A 183 -3.31 -14.32 17.09
N TYR A 184 -3.16 -13.69 15.93
CA TYR A 184 -2.70 -14.35 14.71
C TYR A 184 -1.32 -14.98 14.90
N LEU A 185 -0.37 -14.25 15.47
CA LEU A 185 0.98 -14.73 15.74
C LEU A 185 1.02 -15.98 16.63
N LYS A 186 0.11 -16.10 17.60
CA LYS A 186 -0.01 -17.31 18.43
C LYS A 186 -0.45 -18.56 17.65
N SER A 187 -1.21 -18.37 16.58
CA SER A 187 -1.75 -19.46 15.75
C SER A 187 -0.91 -19.76 14.50
N ALA A 188 -0.08 -18.81 14.05
CA ALA A 188 0.75 -18.97 12.87
C ALA A 188 1.88 -19.97 13.13
N GLN A 189 1.88 -21.07 12.39
CA GLN A 189 2.90 -22.12 12.53
C GLN A 189 4.20 -21.78 11.79
N ASP A 190 4.09 -20.94 10.76
CA ASP A 190 5.15 -20.56 9.84
C ASP A 190 5.85 -19.25 10.22
N LEU A 191 5.58 -18.69 11.40
CA LEU A 191 6.24 -17.50 11.94
C LEU A 191 6.87 -17.83 13.30
N ASP A 192 7.93 -17.10 13.67
CA ASP A 192 8.45 -17.08 15.03
C ASP A 192 7.80 -15.91 15.79
N PRO A 193 6.87 -16.17 16.72
CA PRO A 193 6.16 -15.14 17.44
C PRO A 193 6.94 -14.60 18.65
N ARG A 194 8.16 -15.07 18.90
CA ARG A 194 8.97 -14.61 20.03
C ARG A 194 9.46 -13.20 19.78
N GLU A 195 9.22 -12.33 20.75
CA GLU A 195 9.69 -10.94 20.76
C GLU A 195 9.44 -10.22 19.42
N PRO A 196 8.18 -10.11 18.99
CA PRO A 196 7.85 -9.46 17.72
C PRO A 196 8.20 -7.98 17.81
N LEU A 197 8.69 -7.42 16.71
CA LEU A 197 8.94 -5.99 16.59
C LEU A 197 7.62 -5.28 16.26
N LEU A 198 7.33 -4.15 16.90
CA LEU A 198 6.21 -3.29 16.51
C LEU A 198 6.72 -2.13 15.66
N LEU A 199 6.15 -1.94 14.48
CA LEU A 199 6.27 -0.73 13.66
C LEU A 199 4.97 0.08 13.80
N ASN A 200 5.07 1.25 14.41
CA ASN A 200 3.94 2.14 14.68
C ASN A 200 4.28 3.56 14.19
N PRO A 201 4.31 3.77 12.86
CA PRO A 201 4.75 5.04 12.28
C PRO A 201 3.83 6.22 12.61
N ASP A 202 2.55 5.96 12.87
CA ASP A 202 1.55 7.01 13.10
C ASP A 202 1.30 7.28 14.60
N GLY A 203 2.02 6.59 15.50
CA GLY A 203 1.87 6.79 16.94
C GLY A 203 0.51 6.34 17.49
N VAL A 204 -0.11 5.33 16.87
CA VAL A 204 -1.34 4.71 17.37
C VAL A 204 -1.13 4.24 18.81
N GLU A 205 -2.17 4.33 19.64
CA GLU A 205 -2.07 3.85 21.01
C GLU A 205 -1.73 2.35 21.06
N VAL A 206 -0.82 1.99 21.97
CA VAL A 206 -0.35 0.61 22.15
C VAL A 206 -0.77 0.19 23.55
N GLU A 207 -1.64 -0.81 23.63
CA GLU A 207 -2.26 -1.27 24.89
C GLU A 207 -1.22 -1.89 25.83
N ASP A 208 -0.36 -2.77 25.31
CA ASP A 208 0.61 -3.51 26.13
C ASP A 208 1.99 -3.55 25.46
N ARG A 209 2.80 -2.53 25.79
CA ARG A 209 4.17 -2.39 25.27
C ARG A 209 5.07 -3.59 25.62
N SER A 210 4.76 -4.34 26.69
CA SER A 210 5.58 -5.48 27.15
C SER A 210 5.48 -6.71 26.25
N ARG A 211 4.48 -6.76 25.34
CA ARG A 211 4.31 -7.84 24.36
C ARG A 211 5.27 -7.77 23.18
N TRP A 212 5.99 -6.67 23.05
CA TRP A 212 6.83 -6.37 21.89
C TRP A 212 8.30 -6.44 22.28
N GLY A 213 9.11 -7.12 21.46
CA GLY A 213 10.57 -7.16 21.62
C GLY A 213 11.26 -5.82 21.36
N GLY A 214 10.51 -4.88 20.77
CA GLY A 214 10.91 -3.50 20.55
C GLY A 214 9.82 -2.76 19.81
N ILE A 215 9.79 -1.44 19.98
CA ILE A 215 8.85 -0.55 19.28
C ILE A 215 9.66 0.41 18.41
N VAL A 216 9.20 0.60 17.18
CA VAL A 216 9.68 1.62 16.23
C VAL A 216 8.55 2.59 15.98
N SER A 217 8.79 3.88 16.20
CA SER A 217 7.77 4.93 16.09
C SER A 217 8.16 6.01 15.09
N GLY A 218 7.16 6.78 14.63
CA GLY A 218 7.42 7.99 13.85
C GLY A 218 8.10 9.10 14.66
N PRO A 219 8.66 10.13 14.01
CA PRO A 219 9.34 11.22 14.69
C PRO A 219 8.42 11.97 15.67
N GLY A 220 8.95 12.33 16.84
CA GLY A 220 8.21 13.10 17.85
C GLY A 220 7.16 12.28 18.61
N GLN A 221 7.08 10.98 18.37
CA GLN A 221 6.20 10.04 19.06
C GLN A 221 6.97 9.29 20.17
N HIS A 222 8.03 9.90 20.71
CA HIS A 222 8.93 9.33 21.72
C HIS A 222 8.16 8.73 22.90
N ARG A 223 7.91 7.43 22.82
CA ARG A 223 7.37 6.60 23.91
C ARG A 223 8.35 5.45 24.25
N GLY A 224 9.63 5.63 23.91
CA GLY A 224 10.70 4.63 24.03
C GLY A 224 10.81 3.72 22.79
N GLY A 225 12.04 3.36 22.42
CA GLY A 225 12.37 2.53 21.25
C GLY A 225 13.20 3.25 20.19
N LEU A 226 13.08 2.83 18.93
CA LEU A 226 13.72 3.48 17.78
C LEU A 226 12.74 4.46 17.12
N GLU A 227 13.17 5.69 16.85
CA GLU A 227 12.43 6.57 15.94
C GLU A 227 12.91 6.44 14.51
N LEU A 228 11.98 6.51 13.58
CA LEU A 228 12.26 6.39 12.16
C LEU A 228 11.43 7.40 11.37
N ASP A 229 12.12 8.27 10.64
CA ASP A 229 11.49 9.16 9.67
C ASP A 229 10.78 8.33 8.59
N ARG A 230 9.55 8.73 8.23
CA ARG A 230 8.72 7.99 7.28
C ARG A 230 9.25 8.12 5.84
N ASP A 231 9.77 9.28 5.49
CA ASP A 231 10.17 9.61 4.12
C ASP A 231 11.65 9.29 3.87
N HIS A 232 12.46 9.49 4.91
CA HIS A 232 13.91 9.29 4.94
C HIS A 232 14.35 8.34 6.07
N PRO A 233 13.83 7.10 6.12
CA PRO A 233 14.14 6.17 7.19
C PRO A 233 15.63 5.76 7.20
N ASP A 234 16.28 5.79 8.36
CA ASP A 234 17.56 5.10 8.56
C ASP A 234 17.33 3.58 8.62
N LEU A 235 17.34 2.96 7.43
CA LEU A 235 17.13 1.52 7.27
C LEU A 235 18.22 0.69 7.97
N ARG A 236 19.44 1.21 8.12
CA ARG A 236 20.52 0.50 8.83
C ARG A 236 20.26 0.49 10.33
N ALA A 237 19.79 1.60 10.90
CA ALA A 237 19.35 1.64 12.30
C ALA A 237 18.17 0.69 12.53
N LEU A 238 17.17 0.69 11.65
CA LEU A 238 16.02 -0.22 11.73
C LEU A 238 16.44 -1.69 11.77
N VAL A 239 17.27 -2.13 10.81
CA VAL A 239 17.71 -3.53 10.75
C VAL A 239 18.56 -3.90 11.97
N ARG A 240 19.45 -3.01 12.43
CA ARG A 240 20.25 -3.26 13.65
C ARG A 240 19.35 -3.40 14.88
N TYR A 241 18.37 -2.52 15.03
CA TYR A 241 17.43 -2.55 16.15
C TYR A 241 16.60 -3.83 16.14
N ALA A 242 16.04 -4.19 14.98
CA ALA A 242 15.25 -5.41 14.81
C ALA A 242 16.06 -6.69 15.13
N ARG A 243 17.36 -6.70 14.80
CA ARG A 243 18.26 -7.82 15.09
C ARG A 243 18.72 -7.87 16.55
N ARG A 244 18.85 -6.75 17.26
CA ARG A 244 19.34 -6.75 18.67
C ARG A 244 18.41 -7.47 19.64
N GLY A 245 17.11 -7.48 19.36
CA GLY A 245 16.17 -8.36 20.08
C GLY A 245 16.45 -9.87 19.89
N ALA A 246 17.49 -10.28 19.15
CA ALA A 246 17.91 -11.68 19.03
C ALA A 246 19.12 -12.07 19.91
N SER A 247 19.78 -11.11 20.57
CA SER A 247 21.08 -11.34 21.24
C SER A 247 21.02 -11.40 22.77
N ALA A 248 19.85 -11.68 23.37
CA ALA A 248 19.71 -11.97 24.80
C ALA A 248 19.53 -13.48 25.08
N LEU A 249 20.23 -14.33 24.33
CA LEU A 249 20.43 -15.76 24.62
C LEU A 249 21.91 -16.02 24.89
#